data_AF-A0A5C4J674-F1
#
_entry.id   AF-A0A5C4J674-F1
#
_cell.length_a   1.000
_cell.length_b   1.000
_cell.length_c   1.000
_cell.angle_alpha   90.00
_cell.angle_beta   90.00
_cell.angle_gamma   90.00
#
_symmetry.space_group_name_H-M   'P 1'
#
loop_
_entity.id
_entity.type
_entity.pdbx_description
1 polymer ?
#
loop_
_entity_poly.entity_id
_entity_poly.type
_entity_poly.pdbx_seq_one_letter_code
_entity_poly.pdbx_strand_id
1 'polypeptide(L)'
;MSNSDGRAASDYQAASGGPAASALERLVSELGDLVATGHRPDDPAQLGALLTLAVRLYSGGSENPYGPAELAELKLTPTEACTAAAALLHAQSLTPFEFAVWFSNSRVDATRRQEQDGQEQR
;
A
#
# COMPACT_ATOMS: atom_id res chain seq x y z
N MET A 1 -0.84 -59.03 5.52
CA MET A 1 0.21 -58.21 4.88
C MET A 1 -0.37 -56.82 4.71
N SER A 2 -0.08 -55.95 5.67
CA SER A 2 -0.61 -54.59 5.77
C SER A 2 0.25 -53.64 4.93
N ASN A 3 -0.35 -52.93 3.99
CA ASN A 3 0.28 -51.77 3.36
C ASN A 3 0.09 -50.56 4.28
N SER A 4 1.16 -50.20 4.99
CA SER A 4 1.30 -48.92 5.70
C SER A 4 1.91 -47.88 4.76
N ASP A 5 1.11 -47.30 3.87
CA ASP A 5 1.47 -46.10 3.11
C ASP A 5 1.22 -44.86 3.98
N GLY A 6 2.11 -44.64 4.96
CA GLY A 6 2.24 -43.38 5.67
C GLY A 6 2.93 -42.35 4.79
N ARG A 7 2.25 -41.86 3.75
CA ARG A 7 2.70 -40.72 2.95
C ARG A 7 2.51 -39.44 3.74
N ALA A 8 3.63 -38.93 4.25
CA ALA A 8 3.98 -37.53 4.43
C ALA A 8 2.82 -36.53 4.23
N ALA A 9 2.10 -36.26 5.32
CA ALA A 9 1.27 -35.09 5.46
C ALA A 9 1.71 -34.39 6.75
N SER A 10 2.42 -33.28 6.59
CA SER A 10 2.39 -32.09 7.46
C SER A 10 3.75 -31.38 7.57
N ASP A 11 4.38 -31.08 6.42
CA ASP A 11 5.50 -30.12 6.34
C ASP A 11 5.26 -29.09 5.23
N TYR A 12 4.05 -28.53 5.19
CA TYR A 12 3.74 -27.36 4.35
C TYR A 12 3.45 -26.15 5.24
N GLN A 13 4.43 -25.24 5.29
CA GLN A 13 4.34 -23.77 5.37
C GLN A 13 3.39 -23.10 6.41
N ALA A 14 3.81 -22.09 7.16
CA ALA A 14 4.66 -20.99 6.73
C ALA A 14 5.50 -20.41 7.88
N ALA A 15 6.82 -20.29 7.65
CA ALA A 15 7.62 -19.27 8.29
C ALA A 15 7.17 -17.90 7.75
N SER A 16 6.20 -17.28 8.40
CA SER A 16 5.53 -16.04 7.97
C SER A 16 6.36 -14.78 8.24
N GLY A 17 7.65 -14.81 7.90
CA GLY A 17 8.55 -13.68 8.11
C GLY A 17 9.89 -13.94 7.44
N GLY A 18 9.91 -13.91 6.11
CA GLY A 18 11.17 -13.97 5.37
C GLY A 18 12.11 -12.80 5.74
N PRO A 19 13.41 -12.87 5.40
CA PRO A 19 14.37 -11.80 5.68
C PRO A 19 13.89 -10.41 5.21
N ALA A 20 13.09 -10.35 4.14
CA ALA A 20 12.47 -9.11 3.64
C ALA A 20 11.43 -8.50 4.61
N ALA A 21 10.62 -9.31 5.28
CA ALA A 21 9.64 -8.80 6.26
C ALA A 21 10.34 -8.17 7.46
N SER A 22 11.36 -8.85 7.99
CA SER A 22 12.20 -8.31 9.08
C SER A 22 12.99 -7.06 8.69
N ALA A 23 13.33 -6.91 7.41
CA ALA A 23 14.00 -5.71 6.89
C ALA A 23 13.05 -4.53 6.79
N LEU A 24 11.79 -4.76 6.36
CA LEU A 24 10.77 -3.73 6.30
C LEU A 24 10.41 -3.21 7.70
N GLU A 25 10.21 -4.11 8.67
CA GLU A 25 9.95 -3.74 10.06
C GLU A 25 11.07 -2.86 10.63
N ARG A 26 12.33 -3.22 10.36
CA ARG A 26 13.49 -2.41 10.77
C ARG A 26 13.49 -1.03 10.11
N LEU A 27 13.24 -0.97 8.81
CA LEU A 27 13.20 0.30 8.07
C LEU A 27 12.07 1.22 8.57
N VAL A 28 10.90 0.67 8.89
CA VAL A 28 9.79 1.42 9.49
C VAL A 28 10.18 1.95 10.87
N SER A 29 10.83 1.12 11.70
CA SER A 29 11.33 1.54 13.02
C SER A 29 12.35 2.67 12.90
N GLU A 30 13.36 2.52 12.05
CA GLU A 30 14.42 3.52 11.83
C GLU A 30 13.85 4.86 11.31
N LEU A 31 12.88 4.81 10.39
CA LEU A 31 12.15 6.00 9.94
C LEU A 31 11.33 6.65 11.06
N GLY A 32 10.69 5.84 11.92
CA GLY A 32 9.96 6.34 13.09
C GLY A 32 10.86 7.10 14.05
N ASP A 33 12.06 6.59 14.31
CA ASP A 33 13.05 7.24 15.18
C ASP A 33 13.57 8.56 14.56
N LEU A 34 13.82 8.59 13.24
CA LEU A 34 14.20 9.81 12.54
C LEU A 34 13.12 10.90 12.65
N VAL A 35 11.84 10.53 12.48
CA VAL A 35 10.72 11.47 12.63
C VAL A 35 10.61 11.95 14.08
N ALA A 36 10.74 11.06 15.07
CA ALA A 36 10.64 11.41 16.48
C ALA A 36 11.76 12.36 16.95
N THR A 37 12.96 12.24 16.38
CA THR A 37 14.08 13.15 16.64
C THR A 37 13.96 14.48 15.88
N GLY A 38 12.94 14.65 15.04
CA GLY A 38 12.75 15.84 14.21
C GLY A 38 13.79 15.97 13.10
N HIS A 39 14.49 14.88 12.75
CA HIS A 39 15.44 14.88 11.66
C HIS A 39 14.71 15.15 10.35
N ARG A 40 15.17 16.16 9.61
CA ARG A 40 14.63 16.52 8.30
C ARG A 40 15.71 16.28 7.25
N PRO A 41 15.38 15.64 6.12
CA PRO A 41 16.32 15.53 5.02
C PRO A 41 16.78 16.93 4.56
N ASP A 42 18.08 17.15 4.50
CA ASP A 42 18.68 18.42 4.06
C ASP A 42 18.56 18.62 2.53
N ASP A 43 18.39 17.52 1.79
CA ASP A 43 18.30 17.49 0.34
C ASP A 43 16.85 17.22 -0.13
N PRO A 44 16.24 18.13 -0.91
CA PRO A 44 14.92 17.91 -1.51
C PRO A 44 14.81 16.61 -2.33
N ALA A 45 15.90 16.15 -2.96
CA ALA A 45 15.89 14.90 -3.73
C ALA A 45 15.67 13.67 -2.82
N GLN A 46 16.22 13.67 -1.61
CA GLN A 46 16.01 12.61 -0.62
C GLN A 46 14.55 12.57 -0.15
N LEU A 47 13.95 13.74 0.08
CA LEU A 47 12.52 13.82 0.44
C LEU A 47 11.62 13.27 -0.66
N GLY A 48 11.91 13.60 -1.93
CA GLY A 48 11.19 13.07 -3.09
C GLY A 48 11.34 11.55 -3.23
N ALA A 49 12.56 11.02 -3.00
CA ALA A 49 12.83 9.59 -3.05
C ALA A 49 12.07 8.81 -1.96
N LEU A 50 12.08 9.31 -0.72
CA LEU A 50 11.36 8.70 0.41
C LEU A 50 9.85 8.61 0.13
N LEU A 51 9.24 9.73 -0.29
CA LEU A 51 7.82 9.75 -0.61
C LEU A 51 7.48 8.82 -1.79
N THR A 52 8.33 8.80 -2.83
CA THR A 52 8.13 7.91 -3.99
C THR A 52 8.16 6.43 -3.60
N LEU A 53 9.12 6.02 -2.77
CA LEU A 53 9.24 4.64 -2.31
C LEU A 53 8.07 4.24 -1.42
N ALA A 54 7.64 5.11 -0.50
CA ALA A 54 6.48 4.88 0.36
C ALA A 54 5.19 4.70 -0.47
N VAL A 55 4.95 5.55 -1.46
CA VAL A 55 3.77 5.46 -2.35
C VAL A 55 3.81 4.16 -3.17
N ARG A 56 4.96 3.78 -3.72
CA ARG A 56 5.09 2.52 -4.48
C ARG A 56 4.81 1.31 -3.60
N LEU A 57 5.37 1.29 -2.40
CA LEU A 57 5.15 0.20 -1.44
C LEU A 57 3.67 0.11 -1.04
N TYR A 58 3.05 1.26 -0.74
CA TYR A 58 1.62 1.32 -0.42
C TYR A 58 0.74 0.83 -1.59
N SER A 59 1.05 1.26 -2.82
CA SER A 59 0.28 0.86 -4.01
C SER A 59 0.42 -0.62 -4.38
N GLY A 60 1.54 -1.25 -4.02
CA GLY A 60 1.78 -2.67 -4.29
C GLY A 60 1.31 -3.62 -3.19
N GLY A 61 0.90 -3.09 -2.02
CA GLY A 61 0.60 -3.87 -0.82
C GLY A 61 -0.80 -4.45 -0.74
N SER A 62 -1.71 -4.13 -1.67
CA SER A 62 -3.09 -4.64 -1.66
C SER A 62 -3.68 -4.69 -3.06
N GLU A 63 -4.52 -5.70 -3.34
CA GLU A 63 -5.37 -5.73 -4.54
C GLU A 63 -6.38 -4.56 -4.54
N ASN A 64 -6.72 -4.05 -3.35
CA ASN A 64 -7.53 -2.86 -3.16
C ASN A 64 -6.92 -1.96 -2.06
N PRO A 65 -5.96 -1.07 -2.39
CA PRO A 65 -5.30 -0.18 -1.42
C PRO A 65 -6.23 0.88 -0.80
N TYR A 66 -7.51 0.88 -1.20
CA TYR A 66 -8.58 1.71 -0.65
C TYR A 66 -9.58 0.90 0.17
N GLY A 67 -9.22 -0.33 0.56
CA GLY A 67 -9.99 -1.16 1.46
C GLY A 67 -10.15 -0.49 2.84
N PRO A 68 -11.29 -0.69 3.52
CA PRO A 68 -11.56 -0.04 4.80
C PRO A 68 -10.60 -0.48 5.91
N ALA A 69 -9.97 -1.66 5.82
CA ALA A 69 -9.03 -2.15 6.83
C ALA A 69 -7.67 -1.46 6.73
N GLU A 70 -7.13 -1.32 5.52
CA GLU A 70 -5.85 -0.66 5.24
C GLU A 70 -5.93 0.85 5.53
N LEU A 71 -7.08 1.46 5.19
CA LEU A 71 -7.33 2.87 5.47
C LEU A 71 -7.50 3.16 6.96
N ALA A 72 -8.00 2.20 7.76
CA ALA A 72 -8.17 2.38 9.20
C ALA A 72 -6.82 2.47 9.96
N GLU A 73 -5.76 1.86 9.40
CA GLU A 73 -4.42 1.88 10.01
C GLU A 73 -3.61 3.13 9.64
N LEU A 74 -4.09 3.97 8.71
CA LEU A 74 -3.46 5.24 8.37
C LEU A 74 -3.61 6.26 9.49
N LYS A 75 -2.53 6.46 10.26
CA LYS A 75 -2.45 7.44 11.35
C LYS A 75 -1.95 8.80 10.87
N LEU A 76 -2.63 9.37 9.87
CA LEU A 76 -2.33 10.71 9.35
C LEU A 76 -3.32 11.73 9.90
N THR A 77 -2.84 12.90 10.30
CA THR A 77 -3.69 14.07 10.52
C THR A 77 -4.25 14.58 9.19
N PRO A 78 -5.38 15.31 9.21
CA PRO A 78 -5.94 15.90 7.98
C PRO A 78 -4.94 16.81 7.24
N THR A 79 -4.10 17.55 7.96
CA THR A 79 -3.09 18.43 7.37
C THR A 79 -2.01 17.65 6.64
N GLU A 80 -1.51 16.56 7.23
CA GLU A 80 -0.49 15.71 6.60
C GLU A 80 -1.03 15.06 5.32
N ALA A 81 -2.27 14.54 5.38
CA ALA A 81 -2.93 13.95 4.22
C ALA A 81 -3.10 14.97 3.07
N CYS A 82 -3.59 16.17 3.37
CA CYS A 82 -3.74 17.24 2.38
C CYS A 82 -2.38 17.71 1.81
N THR A 83 -1.35 17.79 2.64
CA THR A 83 0.00 18.19 2.22
C THR A 83 0.59 17.18 1.24
N ALA A 84 0.51 15.88 1.57
CA ALA A 84 0.96 14.81 0.70
C ALA A 84 0.18 14.78 -0.62
N ALA A 85 -1.16 14.90 -0.56
CA ALA A 85 -2.00 14.93 -1.74
C ALA A 85 -1.66 16.11 -2.66
N ALA A 86 -1.55 17.33 -2.12
CA ALA A 86 -1.21 18.51 -2.91
C ALA A 86 0.17 18.38 -3.56
N ALA A 87 1.17 17.90 -2.82
CA ALA A 87 2.52 17.68 -3.35
C ALA A 87 2.53 16.68 -4.51
N LEU A 88 1.81 15.56 -4.36
CA LEU A 88 1.71 14.52 -5.39
C LEU A 88 0.97 15.01 -6.65
N LEU A 89 -0.12 15.76 -6.47
CA LEU A 89 -0.85 16.37 -7.59
C LEU A 89 0.01 17.38 -8.36
N HIS A 90 0.67 18.28 -7.63
CA HIS A 90 1.58 19.25 -8.23
C HIS A 90 2.74 18.58 -8.97
N ALA A 91 3.31 17.48 -8.43
CA ALA A 91 4.38 16.74 -9.08
C ALA A 91 3.97 16.13 -10.43
N GLN A 92 2.67 15.84 -10.62
CA GLN A 92 2.13 15.34 -11.89
C GLN A 92 1.59 16.47 -12.78
N SER A 93 1.78 17.74 -12.39
CA SER A 93 1.13 18.89 -13.03
C SER A 93 -0.39 18.76 -13.11
N LEU A 94 -1.00 18.02 -12.18
CA LEU A 94 -2.45 17.83 -12.12
C LEU A 94 -3.06 18.89 -11.22
N THR A 95 -4.07 19.57 -11.74
CA THR A 95 -4.97 20.37 -10.93
C THR A 95 -5.88 19.48 -10.08
N PRO A 96 -6.40 19.97 -8.95
CA PRO A 96 -7.40 19.25 -8.17
C PRO A 96 -8.63 18.82 -8.98
N PHE A 97 -8.98 19.60 -10.02
CA PHE A 97 -10.08 19.28 -10.93
C PHE A 97 -9.77 18.07 -11.83
N GLU A 98 -8.59 18.05 -12.47
CA GLU A 98 -8.17 16.91 -13.31
C GLU A 98 -8.09 15.61 -12.50
N PHE A 99 -7.64 15.71 -11.24
CA PHE A 99 -7.65 14.58 -10.33
C PHE A 99 -9.08 14.11 -9.99
N ALA A 100 -10.00 15.04 -9.72
CA ALA A 100 -11.39 14.70 -9.43
C ALA A 100 -12.07 13.98 -10.62
N VAL A 101 -11.78 14.39 -11.85
CA VAL A 101 -12.26 13.72 -13.08
C VAL A 101 -11.72 12.29 -13.17
N TRP A 102 -10.40 12.12 -13.01
CA TRP A 102 -9.76 10.79 -13.02
C TRP A 102 -10.35 9.86 -11.95
N PHE A 103 -10.53 10.37 -10.73
CA PHE A 103 -11.08 9.59 -9.61
C PHE A 103 -12.53 9.17 -9.84
N SER A 104 -13.35 10.05 -10.42
CA SER A 104 -14.75 9.77 -10.75
C SER A 104 -14.88 8.65 -11.78
N ASN A 105 -14.04 8.65 -12.81
CA ASN A 105 -14.01 7.59 -13.83
C ASN A 105 -13.53 6.26 -13.24
N SER A 106 -12.53 6.28 -12.36
CA SER A 106 -12.01 5.08 -11.69
C SER A 106 -13.07 4.34 -10.86
N ARG A 107 -14.03 5.08 -10.26
CA ARG A 107 -15.16 4.49 -9.52
C ARG A 107 -16.19 3.85 -10.45
N VAL A 108 -16.50 4.49 -11.58
CA VAL A 108 -17.43 3.94 -12.58
C VAL A 108 -16.88 2.62 -13.17
N ASP A 109 -15.57 2.56 -13.44
CA ASP A 109 -14.92 1.36 -13.95
C ASP A 109 -14.81 0.23 -12.91
N ALA A 110 -14.75 0.55 -11.62
CA ALA A 110 -14.80 -0.43 -10.55
C ALA A 110 -16.21 -1.05 -10.40
N THR A 111 -17.25 -0.22 -10.41
CA THR A 111 -18.66 -0.68 -10.32
C THR A 111 -19.04 -1.57 -11.51
N ARG A 112 -18.66 -1.20 -12.73
CA ARG A 112 -18.97 -1.99 -13.94
C ARG A 112 -18.30 -3.37 -13.93
N ARG A 113 -17.07 -3.48 -13.41
CA ARG A 113 -16.38 -4.77 -13.27
C ARG A 113 -17.10 -5.70 -12.27
N GLN A 114 -17.53 -5.16 -11.13
CA GLN A 114 -18.32 -5.92 -10.15
C GLN A 114 -19.66 -6.43 -10.70
N GLU A 115 -20.32 -5.66 -11.57
CA GLU A 115 -21.57 -6.08 -12.22
C GLU A 115 -21.35 -7.19 -13.27
N GLN A 116 -20.22 -7.17 -13.98
CA GLN A 116 -19.85 -8.19 -14.96
C GLN A 116 -19.48 -9.52 -14.28
N ASP A 117 -18.67 -9.49 -13.22
CA ASP A 117 -18.29 -10.68 -12.45
C ASP A 117 -19.51 -11.35 -11.78
N GLY A 118 -20.54 -10.58 -11.43
CA GLY A 118 -21.80 -11.07 -10.87
C GLY A 118 -22.78 -11.63 -11.91
N GLN A 119 -22.61 -11.31 -13.20
CA GLN A 119 -23.42 -11.85 -14.29
C GLN A 119 -22.86 -13.17 -14.85
N GLU A 120 -21.54 -13.37 -14.83
CA GLU A 120 -20.92 -14.62 -15.30
C GLU A 120 -21.08 -15.80 -14.33
N GLN A 121 -21.48 -15.54 -13.08
CA GLN A 121 -21.70 -16.56 -12.04
C GLN A 121 -23.18 -17.02 -11.92
N ARG A 122 -24.06 -16.62 -12.84
CA ARG A 122 -25.49 -17.01 -12.83
C ARG A 122 -25.88 -17.95 -13.96
#